data_AF-A0A7U9S9Y3-F1
#
_entry.id   AF-A0A7U9S9Y3-F1
#
_cell.length_a   1.000
_cell.length_b   1.000
_cell.length_c   1.000
_cell.angle_alpha   90.00
_cell.angle_beta   90.00
_cell.angle_gamma   90.00
#
_symmetry.space_group_name_H-M   'P 1'
#
loop_
_entity.id
_entity.type
_entity.pdbx_description
1 polymer ?
#
loop_
_entity_poly.entity_id
_entity_poly.type
_entity_poly.pdbx_seq_one_letter_code
_entity_poly.pdbx_strand_id
1 'polypeptide(L)'
;MKLSRYEQEVVINFNADEKEATVYTANPAWVRKMDKLCNEFPEIIRLKSWTEISKTYVLPKNLVKIGKPRTLSEAQLRHLRELQNKA
;
A
#
# COMPACT_ATOMS: atom_id res chain seq x y z
N MET A 1 -6.59 -4.59 20.15
CA MET A 1 -7.72 -3.63 20.06
C MET A 1 -8.33 -3.63 18.65
N LYS A 2 -9.66 -3.47 18.47
CA LYS A 2 -10.29 -3.40 17.13
C LYS A 2 -10.46 -1.93 16.73
N LEU A 3 -9.61 -1.46 15.81
CA LEU A 3 -9.68 -0.09 15.28
C LEU A 3 -10.95 0.14 14.46
N SER A 4 -11.56 1.31 14.65
CA SER A 4 -12.61 1.81 13.77
C SER A 4 -12.10 1.96 12.34
N ARG A 5 -13.01 2.05 11.37
CA ARG A 5 -12.62 2.26 9.96
C ARG A 5 -11.87 3.58 9.75
N TYR A 6 -12.16 4.59 10.57
CA TYR A 6 -11.50 5.88 10.54
C TYR A 6 -10.04 5.78 11.02
N GLU A 7 -9.80 5.05 12.11
CA GLU A 7 -8.45 4.85 12.67
C GLU A 7 -7.57 3.91 11.81
N GLN A 8 -8.15 3.16 10.87
CA GLN A 8 -7.41 2.30 9.94
C GLN A 8 -6.79 3.09 8.78
N GLU A 9 -5.98 4.07 9.14
CA GLU A 9 -5.33 4.99 8.19
C GLU A 9 -4.05 4.39 7.58
N VAL A 10 -3.67 4.97 6.44
CA VAL A 10 -2.39 4.75 5.77
C VAL A 10 -1.84 6.11 5.37
N VAL A 11 -0.63 6.42 5.80
CA VAL A 11 0.05 7.69 5.50
C VAL A 11 1.36 7.39 4.79
N ILE A 12 1.51 7.95 3.59
CA ILE A 12 2.74 7.88 2.81
C ILE A 12 3.40 9.26 2.86
N ASN A 13 4.62 9.34 3.37
CA ASN A 13 5.37 10.58 3.53
C ASN A 13 6.75 10.46 2.88
N PHE A 14 7.15 11.51 2.15
CA PHE A 14 8.50 11.70 1.63
C PHE A 14 8.73 13.21 1.43
N ASN A 15 9.95 13.67 1.68
CA ASN A 15 10.38 15.06 1.43
C ASN A 15 11.16 15.17 0.11
N ALA A 16 11.79 16.30 -0.22
CA ALA A 16 12.58 16.44 -1.45
C ALA A 16 14.05 15.95 -1.30
N ASP A 17 14.57 15.95 -0.08
CA ASP A 17 16.00 15.77 0.24
C ASP A 17 16.39 14.28 0.34
N GLU A 18 15.55 13.48 0.97
CA GLU A 18 15.81 12.05 1.19
C GLU A 18 15.57 11.23 -0.10
N LYS A 19 15.98 9.97 -0.15
CA LYS A 19 15.70 9.07 -1.31
C LYS A 19 14.56 8.08 -1.05
N GLU A 20 14.14 7.98 0.20
CA GLU A 20 13.16 7.01 0.67
C GLU A 20 11.84 7.71 1.03
N ALA A 21 10.78 6.92 1.07
CA ALA A 21 9.48 7.25 1.60
C ALA A 21 9.22 6.40 2.84
N THR A 22 8.45 6.95 3.78
CA THR A 22 7.91 6.21 4.92
C THR A 22 6.44 5.92 4.69
N VAL A 23 6.02 4.69 4.98
CA VAL A 23 4.61 4.26 4.93
C VAL A 23 4.19 3.84 6.33
N TYR A 24 3.42 4.68 6.99
CA TYR A 24 2.73 4.36 8.23
C TYR A 24 1.38 3.71 7.91
N THR A 25 1.01 2.67 8.65
CA THR A 25 -0.31 2.06 8.53
C THR A 25 -0.79 1.49 9.87
N ALA A 26 -2.01 1.85 10.25
CA ALA A 26 -2.80 1.16 11.27
C ALA A 26 -3.90 0.28 10.64
N ASN A 27 -3.94 0.21 9.30
CA ASN A 27 -4.87 -0.64 8.57
C ASN A 27 -4.37 -2.11 8.52
N PRO A 28 -5.11 -3.09 9.06
CA PRO A 28 -4.66 -4.49 9.11
C PRO A 28 -4.43 -5.13 7.74
N ALA A 29 -5.17 -4.72 6.71
CA ALA A 29 -4.98 -5.25 5.35
C ALA A 29 -3.67 -4.74 4.74
N TRP A 30 -3.33 -3.47 4.99
CA TRP A 30 -2.05 -2.91 4.58
C TRP A 30 -0.88 -3.46 5.38
N VAL A 31 -1.03 -3.69 6.68
CA VAL A 31 -0.01 -4.38 7.50
C VAL A 31 0.35 -5.73 6.90
N ARG A 32 -0.65 -6.59 6.60
CA ARG A 32 -0.38 -7.90 5.96
C ARG A 32 0.31 -7.77 4.62
N LYS A 33 -0.11 -6.79 3.79
CA LYS A 33 0.49 -6.54 2.48
C LYS A 33 1.96 -6.11 2.62
N MET A 34 2.23 -5.16 3.50
CA MET A 34 3.58 -4.61 3.69
C MET A 34 4.50 -5.61 4.38
N ASP A 35 4.01 -6.41 5.33
CA ASP A 35 4.77 -7.50 5.93
C ASP A 35 5.18 -8.55 4.89
N LYS A 36 4.27 -8.94 3.99
CA LYS A 36 4.60 -9.84 2.88
C LYS A 36 5.70 -9.25 1.99
N LEU A 37 5.55 -7.98 1.60
CA LEU A 37 6.54 -7.30 0.77
C LEU A 37 7.90 -7.12 1.47
N CYS A 38 7.89 -6.84 2.77
CA CYS A 38 9.09 -6.75 3.59
C CYS A 38 9.81 -8.10 3.69
N ASN A 39 9.06 -9.20 3.78
CA ASN A 39 9.64 -10.55 3.80
C ASN A 39 10.20 -10.97 2.43
N GLU A 40 9.53 -10.57 1.34
CA GLU A 40 9.93 -10.92 -0.02
C GLU A 40 11.11 -10.06 -0.53
N PHE A 41 11.16 -8.79 -0.12
CA PHE A 41 12.17 -7.81 -0.54
C PHE A 41 12.77 -7.04 0.65
N PRO A 42 13.42 -7.72 1.61
CA PRO A 42 13.87 -7.11 2.86
C PRO A 42 14.92 -6.00 2.66
N GLU A 43 15.69 -6.04 1.58
CA GLU A 43 16.68 -5.00 1.26
C GLU A 43 16.04 -3.72 0.67
N ILE A 44 14.82 -3.82 0.13
CA ILE A 44 14.14 -2.72 -0.56
C ILE A 44 13.04 -2.13 0.32
N ILE A 45 12.26 -2.98 0.99
CA ILE A 45 11.13 -2.57 1.82
C ILE A 45 11.44 -3.05 3.24
N ARG A 46 11.69 -2.10 4.14
CA ARG A 46 12.19 -2.36 5.49
C ARG A 46 11.19 -1.94 6.54
N LEU A 47 11.02 -2.73 7.59
CA LEU A 47 10.27 -2.33 8.77
C LEU A 47 11.09 -1.31 9.59
N LYS A 48 10.57 -0.10 9.77
CA LYS A 48 11.20 0.98 10.55
C LYS A 48 10.89 0.87 12.04
N SER A 49 9.60 0.69 12.34
CA SER A 49 9.08 0.64 13.71
C SER A 49 7.69 0.02 13.70
N TRP A 50 7.26 -0.46 14.86
CA TRP A 50 5.92 -0.98 15.06
C TRP A 50 5.43 -0.69 16.48
N THR A 51 4.11 -0.67 16.62
CA THR A 51 3.39 -0.64 17.89
C THR A 51 2.52 -1.89 17.99
N GLU A 52 1.66 -1.97 19.00
CA GLU A 52 0.65 -3.04 19.08
C GLU A 52 -0.32 -3.02 17.89
N ILE A 53 -0.61 -1.84 17.34
CA ILE A 53 -1.70 -1.64 16.37
C ILE A 53 -1.26 -1.11 15.01
N SER A 54 -0.02 -0.64 14.87
CA SER A 54 0.46 0.02 13.66
C SER A 54 1.91 -0.30 13.33
N LYS A 55 2.29 -0.11 12.07
CA LYS A 55 3.64 -0.32 11.57
C LYS A 55 4.06 0.81 10.64
N THR A 56 5.34 1.11 10.65
CA THR A 56 5.98 2.07 9.73
C THR A 56 7.04 1.34 8.92
N TYR A 57 6.96 1.46 7.60
CA TYR A 57 7.91 0.88 6.66
C TYR A 57 8.70 1.98 5.95
N VAL A 58 9.89 1.64 5.46
CA VAL A 58 10.72 2.48 4.60
C VAL A 58 10.89 1.80 3.26
N LEU A 59 10.81 2.57 2.18
CA LEU A 59 11.05 2.09 0.82
C LEU A 59 11.52 3.22 -0.11
N PRO A 60 12.19 2.90 -1.22
CA PRO A 60 12.53 3.88 -2.26
C PRO A 60 11.30 4.61 -2.81
N LYS A 61 11.40 5.93 -3.03
CA LYS A 61 10.28 6.75 -3.52
C LYS A 61 9.74 6.34 -4.89
N ASN A 62 10.58 5.72 -5.73
CA ASN A 62 10.18 5.27 -7.07
C ASN A 62 9.11 4.16 -7.05
N LEU A 63 8.88 3.51 -5.91
CA LEU A 63 7.81 2.53 -5.73
C LEU A 63 6.46 3.19 -5.38
N VAL A 64 6.46 4.47 -4.97
CA VAL A 64 5.23 5.25 -4.76
C VAL A 64 4.75 5.78 -6.11
N LYS A 65 3.60 5.28 -6.58
CA LYS A 65 3.02 5.69 -7.85
C LYS A 65 1.67 6.37 -7.64
N ILE A 66 1.56 7.62 -8.06
CA ILE A 66 0.28 8.33 -8.18
C ILE A 66 -0.11 8.31 -9.66
N GLY A 67 -1.11 7.50 -9.99
CA GLY A 67 -1.61 7.34 -11.35
C GLY A 67 -2.83 8.20 -11.62
N LYS A 68 -3.08 8.51 -12.91
CA LYS A 68 -4.37 9.05 -13.34
C LYS A 68 -5.48 8.05 -13.03
N PRO A 69 -6.70 8.50 -12.65
CA PRO A 69 -7.86 7.63 -12.58
C PRO A 69 -8.00 6.88 -13.90
N ARG A 70 -8.20 5.57 -13.81
CA ARG A 70 -8.35 4.73 -14.99
C ARG A 70 -9.73 4.99 -15.61
N THR A 71 -9.80 5.81 -16.65
CA THR A 71 -10.99 5.90 -17.51
C THR A 71 -11.00 4.68 -18.42
N LEU A 72 -11.65 3.62 -17.98
CA LEU A 72 -11.86 2.43 -18.80
C LEU A 72 -12.84 2.75 -19.92
N SER A 73 -12.53 2.35 -21.15
CA SER A 73 -13.53 2.35 -22.21
C SER A 73 -14.61 1.30 -21.91
N GLU A 74 -15.79 1.45 -22.50
CA GLU A 74 -16.88 0.47 -22.31
C GLU A 74 -16.47 -0.96 -22.71
N ALA A 75 -15.60 -1.10 -23.71
CA ALA A 75 -15.07 -2.40 -24.14
C ALA A 75 -14.20 -3.03 -23.04
N GLN A 76 -13.37 -2.23 -22.36
CA GLN A 76 -12.53 -2.71 -21.26
C GLN A 76 -13.36 -3.05 -20.02
N LEU A 77 -14.44 -2.30 -19.75
CA LEU A 77 -15.39 -2.62 -18.67
C LEU A 77 -16.13 -3.94 -18.93
N ARG A 78 -16.58 -4.17 -20.18
CA ARG A 78 -17.23 -5.42 -20.58
C ARG A 78 -16.30 -6.62 -20.39
N HIS A 79 -15.07 -6.51 -20.88
CA HIS A 79 -14.08 -7.58 -20.74
C HIS A 79 -13.76 -7.91 -19.26
N LEU A 80 -13.63 -6.89 -18.40
CA LEU A 80 -13.41 -7.10 -16.96
C LEU A 80 -14.59 -7.80 -16.27
N ARG A 81 -15.84 -7.48 -16.67
CA ARG A 81 -17.03 -8.17 -16.16
C ARG A 81 -17.10 -9.62 -16.61
N GLU A 82 -16.73 -9.91 -17.86
CA GLU A 82 -16.67 -11.28 -18.38
C GLU A 82 -15.64 -12.13 -17.64
N LEU A 83 -14.49 -11.55 -17.28
CA LEU A 83 -13.47 -12.24 -16.48
C LEU A 83 -13.94 -12.49 -15.04
N GLN A 84 -14.68 -11.55 -14.43
CA GLN A 84 -15.27 -11.73 -13.09
C GLN A 84 -16.35 -12.80 -13.05
N ASN A 85 -17.16 -12.94 -14.11
CA ASN A 85 -18.22 -13.95 -14.17
C ASN A 85 -17.70 -15.36 -14.50
N LYS A 86 -16.43 -15.49 -14.89
CA LYS A 86 -15.77 -16.77 -15.19
C LYS A 86 -14.93 -17.32 -14.04
N ALA A 87 -14.75 -16.56 -12.96
CA ALA A 87 -14.05 -16.95 -11.74
C ALA A 87 -15.06 -17.35 -10.65
#